data_AF-A0AA47NBT7-F1
#
_entry.id   AF-A0AA47NBT7-F1
#
_cell.length_a   1.000
_cell.length_b   1.000
_cell.length_c   1.000
_cell.angle_alpha   90.00
_cell.angle_beta   90.00
_cell.angle_gamma   90.00
#
_symmetry.space_group_name_H-M   'P 1'
#
loop_
_entity.id
_entity.type
_entity.pdbx_description
1 polymer ?
#
loop_
_entity_poly.entity_id
_entity_poly.type
_entity_poly.pdbx_seq_one_letter_code
_entity_poly.pdbx_strand_id
1 'polypeptide(L)'
;MVLSALDDMAASHSESASRAEGLRVRLQQGNVVLGLLVALEVINELEVLNKALQKKTQTMEGMLSAVSLVQDSMKSKRNTEHFEAVFKEAEDRCASLSLEPIVLPRTQRPPKRYSGQAPAYTPQSAVEFYRVEFYRVLDTVDTQISERFMQPGIQTLKEIENTLLTPTANDAAIRRYPELKEDDLRVQLAMFKRKYKVSTTADAVHALKEMPPEVRGLFDQVETLVRLLMVVPISSAEAERSFSGLRRLKTWLRSTMTQKRLNGIAVCHIHQERLDSLKKQEIAQQYVQGVERRRDVFWSFISFD
;
A
#
# COMPACT_ATOMS: atom_id res chain seq x y z
N MET A 1 -12.48 -15.40 -20.10
CA MET A 1 -11.54 -16.15 -19.24
C MET A 1 -12.15 -16.51 -17.89
N VAL A 2 -12.62 -15.57 -17.06
CA VAL A 2 -13.23 -15.91 -15.76
C VAL A 2 -14.60 -16.58 -15.93
N LEU A 3 -15.50 -15.99 -16.73
CA LEU A 3 -16.82 -16.59 -17.00
C LEU A 3 -16.71 -17.96 -17.66
N SER A 4 -15.83 -18.10 -18.67
CA SER A 4 -15.57 -19.38 -19.33
C SER A 4 -15.00 -20.43 -18.37
N ALA A 5 -14.12 -20.06 -17.44
CA ALA A 5 -13.63 -21.01 -16.43
C ALA A 5 -14.73 -21.40 -15.44
N LEU A 6 -15.66 -20.49 -15.12
CA LEU A 6 -16.82 -20.81 -14.29
C LEU A 6 -17.81 -21.72 -15.03
N ASP A 7 -17.99 -21.54 -16.35
CA ASP A 7 -18.79 -22.44 -17.19
C ASP A 7 -18.23 -23.88 -17.14
N ASP A 8 -16.91 -24.02 -17.32
CA ASP A 8 -16.23 -25.33 -17.27
C ASP A 8 -16.36 -25.99 -15.88
N MET A 9 -16.24 -25.21 -14.81
CA MET A 9 -16.37 -25.71 -13.44
C MET A 9 -17.82 -26.06 -13.07
N ALA A 10 -18.78 -25.29 -13.57
CA ALA A 10 -20.22 -25.48 -13.35
C ALA A 10 -20.76 -26.72 -14.09
N ALA A 11 -20.08 -27.18 -15.14
CA ALA A 11 -20.44 -28.41 -15.86
C ALA A 11 -20.27 -29.70 -15.04
N SER A 12 -19.59 -29.65 -13.89
CA SER A 12 -19.43 -30.82 -12.99
C SER A 12 -20.61 -30.99 -12.02
N HIS A 13 -20.74 -32.15 -11.36
CA HIS A 13 -21.79 -32.39 -10.36
C HIS A 13 -21.30 -32.24 -8.90
N SER A 14 -20.24 -31.47 -8.68
CA SER A 14 -19.64 -31.27 -7.37
C SER A 14 -20.27 -30.09 -6.61
N GLU A 15 -20.04 -30.01 -5.29
CA GLU A 15 -20.37 -28.80 -4.51
C GLU A 15 -19.62 -27.56 -5.05
N SER A 16 -18.44 -27.75 -5.64
CA SER A 16 -17.70 -26.68 -6.30
C SER A 16 -18.42 -26.19 -7.57
N ALA A 17 -19.14 -27.06 -8.27
CA ALA A 17 -19.92 -26.70 -9.45
C ALA A 17 -21.10 -25.79 -9.10
N SER A 18 -21.85 -26.12 -8.03
CA SER A 18 -22.97 -25.30 -7.59
C SER A 18 -22.52 -23.91 -7.13
N ARG A 19 -21.34 -23.81 -6.50
CA ARG A 19 -20.71 -22.52 -6.17
C ARG A 19 -20.25 -21.77 -7.41
N ALA A 20 -19.64 -22.45 -8.38
CA ALA A 20 -19.21 -21.86 -9.64
C ALA A 20 -20.40 -21.28 -10.40
N GLU A 21 -21.50 -22.02 -10.48
CA GLU A 21 -22.74 -21.56 -11.11
C GLU A 21 -23.33 -20.35 -10.37
N GLY A 22 -23.38 -20.38 -9.04
CA GLY A 22 -23.83 -19.24 -8.25
C GLY A 22 -22.98 -17.97 -8.41
N LEU A 23 -21.66 -18.12 -8.64
CA LEU A 23 -20.77 -17.00 -8.97
C LEU A 23 -20.98 -16.52 -10.40
N ARG A 24 -21.15 -17.44 -11.35
CA ARG A 24 -21.40 -17.14 -12.76
C ARG A 24 -22.65 -16.27 -12.91
N VAL A 25 -23.76 -16.68 -12.32
CA VAL A 25 -25.02 -15.94 -12.33
C VAL A 25 -24.83 -14.54 -11.75
N ARG A 26 -24.09 -14.38 -10.63
CA ARG A 26 -23.82 -13.05 -10.07
C ARG A 26 -22.97 -12.18 -10.96
N LEU A 27 -21.90 -12.73 -11.54
CA LEU A 27 -21.00 -11.97 -12.43
C LEU A 27 -21.68 -11.53 -13.73
N GLN A 28 -22.80 -12.17 -14.10
CA GLN A 28 -23.62 -11.79 -15.24
C GLN A 28 -24.62 -10.65 -14.94
N GLN A 29 -24.74 -10.23 -13.67
CA GLN A 29 -25.63 -9.13 -13.29
C GLN A 29 -25.00 -7.77 -13.62
N GLY A 30 -25.76 -6.89 -14.27
CA GLY A 30 -25.32 -5.52 -14.55
C GLY A 30 -24.93 -4.72 -13.30
N ASN A 31 -25.53 -5.04 -12.15
CA ASN A 31 -25.15 -4.46 -10.86
C ASN A 31 -23.68 -4.70 -10.50
N VAL A 32 -23.12 -5.87 -10.87
CA VAL A 32 -21.70 -6.17 -10.67
C VAL A 32 -20.82 -5.36 -11.60
N VAL A 33 -21.24 -5.20 -12.87
CA VAL A 33 -20.50 -4.36 -13.84
C VAL A 33 -20.43 -2.91 -13.34
N LEU A 34 -21.56 -2.35 -12.90
CA LEU A 34 -21.59 -1.00 -12.31
C LEU A 34 -20.70 -0.91 -11.06
N GLY A 35 -20.78 -1.89 -10.16
CA GLY A 35 -19.94 -1.93 -8.96
C GLY A 35 -18.43 -1.97 -9.28
N LEU A 36 -18.04 -2.71 -10.32
CA LEU A 36 -16.66 -2.75 -10.80
C LEU A 36 -16.20 -1.41 -11.39
N LEU A 37 -17.03 -0.75 -12.20
CA LEU A 37 -16.70 0.56 -12.76
C LEU A 37 -16.57 1.63 -11.66
N VAL A 38 -17.51 1.66 -10.72
CA VAL A 38 -17.44 2.52 -9.53
C VAL A 38 -16.17 2.25 -8.72
N ALA A 39 -15.80 0.98 -8.54
CA ALA A 39 -14.57 0.64 -7.84
C ALA A 39 -13.32 1.10 -8.63
N LEU A 40 -13.31 0.98 -9.96
CA LEU A 40 -12.21 1.44 -10.80
C LEU A 40 -12.00 2.95 -10.72
N GLU A 41 -13.09 3.74 -10.66
CA GLU A 41 -13.01 5.20 -10.49
C GLU A 41 -12.20 5.60 -9.25
N VAL A 42 -12.25 4.80 -8.20
CA VAL A 42 -11.52 5.05 -6.94
C VAL A 42 -10.16 4.39 -6.95
N ILE A 43 -10.11 3.09 -7.25
CA ILE A 43 -8.91 2.26 -7.12
C ILE A 43 -7.81 2.73 -8.05
N ASN A 44 -8.13 3.19 -9.27
CA ASN A 44 -7.11 3.60 -10.23
C ASN A 44 -6.28 4.80 -9.71
N GLU A 45 -6.91 5.82 -9.16
CA GLU A 45 -6.20 6.98 -8.62
C GLU A 45 -5.49 6.65 -7.32
N LEU A 46 -6.10 5.83 -6.46
CA LEU A 46 -5.44 5.32 -5.25
C LEU A 46 -4.20 4.49 -5.59
N GLU A 47 -4.23 3.71 -6.66
CA GLU A 47 -3.09 2.90 -7.11
C GLU A 47 -1.94 3.80 -7.61
N VAL A 48 -2.25 4.88 -8.33
CA VAL A 48 -1.26 5.89 -8.74
C VAL A 48 -0.63 6.54 -7.51
N LEU A 49 -1.44 6.94 -6.52
CA LEU A 49 -0.96 7.50 -5.26
C LEU A 49 -0.08 6.50 -4.50
N ASN A 50 -0.54 5.26 -4.35
CA ASN A 50 0.19 4.21 -3.63
C ASN A 50 1.55 3.92 -4.25
N LYS A 51 1.65 3.90 -5.58
CA LYS A 51 2.93 3.75 -6.28
C LYS A 51 3.84 4.94 -6.05
N ALA A 52 3.30 6.16 -6.01
CA ALA A 52 4.08 7.35 -5.70
C ALA A 52 4.63 7.30 -4.27
N LEU A 53 3.78 7.06 -3.27
CA LEU A 53 4.15 7.01 -1.85
C LEU A 53 5.16 5.90 -1.49
N GLN A 54 5.29 4.87 -2.34
CA GLN A 54 6.26 3.79 -2.15
C GLN A 54 7.67 4.13 -2.69
N LYS A 55 7.86 5.27 -3.38
CA LYS A 55 9.18 5.67 -3.89
C LYS A 55 10.04 6.25 -2.76
N LYS A 56 11.32 5.85 -2.72
CA LYS A 56 12.29 6.19 -1.66
C LYS A 56 12.88 7.61 -1.74
N THR A 57 12.49 8.40 -2.74
CA THR A 57 13.09 9.71 -3.03
C THR A 57 12.13 10.87 -2.75
N GLN A 58 10.98 10.60 -2.11
CA GLN A 58 9.97 11.64 -1.89
C GLN A 58 10.11 12.29 -0.52
N THR A 59 9.82 13.58 -0.46
CA THR A 59 9.70 14.36 0.78
C THR A 59 8.31 14.21 1.37
N MET A 60 8.17 14.35 2.70
CA MET A 60 6.88 14.40 3.40
C MET A 60 5.96 15.46 2.81
N GLU A 61 6.50 16.64 2.52
CA GLU A 61 5.72 17.73 1.91
C GLU A 61 5.22 17.35 0.52
N GLY A 62 6.09 16.85 -0.37
CA GLY A 62 5.68 16.45 -1.71
C GLY A 62 4.65 15.33 -1.70
N MET A 63 4.76 14.40 -0.76
CA MET A 63 3.78 13.32 -0.60
C MET A 63 2.43 13.81 -0.10
N LEU A 64 2.40 14.74 0.86
CA LEU A 64 1.16 15.36 1.31
C LEU A 64 0.49 16.16 0.18
N SER A 65 1.28 16.85 -0.66
CA SER A 65 0.75 17.50 -1.86
C SER A 65 0.16 16.50 -2.85
N ALA A 66 0.80 15.34 -3.06
CA ALA A 66 0.25 14.28 -3.91
C ALA A 66 -1.06 13.70 -3.35
N VAL A 67 -1.15 13.54 -2.03
CA VAL A 67 -2.39 13.11 -1.35
C VAL A 67 -3.49 14.14 -1.57
N SER A 68 -3.21 15.44 -1.35
CA SER A 68 -4.18 16.51 -1.55
C SER A 68 -4.69 16.55 -3.00
N LEU A 69 -3.81 16.38 -3.98
CA LEU A 69 -4.18 16.37 -5.40
C LEU A 69 -5.17 15.24 -5.72
N VAL A 70 -4.92 14.04 -5.21
CA VAL A 70 -5.82 12.89 -5.40
C VAL A 70 -7.13 13.08 -4.64
N GLN A 71 -7.07 13.68 -3.46
CA GLN A 71 -8.25 14.00 -2.67
C GLN A 71 -9.15 15.02 -3.39
N ASP A 72 -8.57 16.06 -3.99
CA ASP A 72 -9.31 17.06 -4.77
C ASP A 72 -9.90 16.45 -6.06
N SER A 73 -9.16 15.56 -6.72
CA SER A 73 -9.65 14.76 -7.83
C SER A 73 -10.88 13.93 -7.45
N MET A 74 -10.83 13.21 -6.32
CA MET A 74 -11.96 12.41 -5.81
C MET A 74 -13.19 13.27 -5.49
N LYS A 75 -12.98 14.44 -4.87
CA LYS A 75 -14.06 15.39 -4.60
C LYS A 75 -14.70 15.91 -5.88
N SER A 76 -13.91 16.13 -6.93
CA SER A 76 -14.43 16.62 -8.22
C SER A 76 -15.40 15.63 -8.88
N LYS A 77 -15.27 14.31 -8.62
CA LYS A 77 -16.15 13.26 -9.15
C LYS A 77 -17.52 13.21 -8.49
N ARG A 78 -17.71 13.90 -7.37
CA ARG A 78 -18.96 13.94 -6.60
C ARG A 78 -19.97 14.89 -7.26
N ASN A 79 -20.30 14.63 -8.52
CA ASN A 79 -21.28 15.38 -9.29
C ASN A 79 -22.17 14.41 -10.09
N THR A 80 -23.34 14.92 -10.51
CA THR A 80 -24.37 14.07 -11.12
C THR A 80 -23.95 13.64 -12.52
N GLU A 81 -23.31 14.55 -13.27
CA GLU A 81 -22.89 14.36 -14.65
C GLU A 81 -21.87 13.22 -14.78
N HIS A 82 -20.89 13.16 -13.86
CA HIS A 82 -19.87 12.11 -13.81
C HIS A 82 -20.48 10.75 -13.47
N PHE A 83 -21.38 10.70 -12.49
CA PHE A 83 -22.06 9.46 -12.16
C PHE A 83 -22.94 8.95 -13.30
N GLU A 84 -23.68 9.84 -13.98
CA GLU A 84 -24.48 9.48 -15.15
C GLU A 84 -23.62 8.94 -16.29
N ALA A 85 -22.42 9.50 -16.50
CA ALA A 85 -21.48 8.98 -17.49
C ALA A 85 -21.00 7.55 -17.13
N VAL A 86 -20.63 7.31 -15.87
CA VAL A 86 -20.24 5.97 -15.38
C VAL A 86 -21.39 4.97 -15.48
N PHE A 87 -22.61 5.40 -15.15
CA PHE A 87 -23.80 4.57 -15.24
C PHE A 87 -24.11 4.18 -16.70
N LYS A 88 -24.02 5.15 -17.61
CA LYS A 88 -24.20 4.90 -19.05
C LYS A 88 -23.13 3.95 -19.60
N GLU A 89 -21.87 4.13 -19.20
CA GLU A 89 -20.81 3.18 -19.57
C GLU A 89 -21.13 1.76 -19.07
N ALA A 90 -21.68 1.64 -17.86
CA ALA A 90 -22.11 0.34 -17.33
C ALA A 90 -23.23 -0.28 -18.19
N GLU A 91 -24.22 0.51 -18.60
CA GLU A 91 -25.30 0.06 -19.49
C GLU A 91 -24.77 -0.39 -20.86
N ASP A 92 -23.88 0.40 -21.47
CA ASP A 92 -23.25 0.08 -22.76
C ASP A 92 -22.41 -1.21 -22.68
N ARG A 93 -21.69 -1.42 -21.57
CA ARG A 93 -20.96 -2.67 -21.30
C ARG A 93 -21.89 -3.86 -21.10
N CYS A 94 -23.00 -3.68 -20.40
CA CYS A 94 -24.01 -4.74 -20.25
C CYS A 94 -24.62 -5.12 -21.61
N ALA A 95 -24.95 -4.14 -22.45
CA ALA A 95 -25.50 -4.36 -23.78
C ALA A 95 -24.51 -5.08 -24.70
N SER A 96 -23.25 -4.62 -24.76
CA SER A 96 -22.21 -5.22 -25.62
C SER A 96 -21.84 -6.64 -25.21
N LEU A 97 -21.91 -6.97 -23.91
CA LEU A 97 -21.61 -8.29 -23.38
C LEU A 97 -22.87 -9.18 -23.21
N SER A 98 -24.05 -8.70 -23.61
CA SER A 98 -25.33 -9.40 -23.45
C SER A 98 -25.60 -9.85 -22.01
N LEU A 99 -25.30 -8.98 -21.05
CA LEU A 99 -25.50 -9.21 -19.61
C LEU A 99 -26.87 -8.74 -19.14
N GLU A 100 -27.27 -9.15 -17.94
CA GLU A 100 -28.52 -8.68 -17.34
C GLU A 100 -28.46 -7.16 -17.08
N PRO A 101 -29.59 -6.43 -17.26
CA PRO A 101 -29.61 -5.00 -17.03
C PRO A 101 -29.37 -4.66 -15.55
N ILE A 102 -28.98 -3.40 -15.32
CA ILE A 102 -28.83 -2.86 -13.97
C ILE A 102 -30.23 -2.72 -13.35
N VAL A 103 -30.41 -3.29 -12.16
CA VAL A 103 -31.69 -3.32 -11.46
C VAL A 103 -31.55 -2.84 -10.03
N LEU A 104 -32.65 -2.29 -9.50
CA LEU A 104 -32.73 -1.90 -8.10
C LEU A 104 -32.49 -3.14 -7.20
N PRO A 105 -31.61 -3.06 -6.20
CA PRO A 105 -31.46 -4.14 -5.24
C PRO A 105 -32.77 -4.43 -4.51
N ARG A 106 -32.98 -5.70 -4.18
CA ARG A 106 -34.14 -6.10 -3.38
C ARG A 106 -34.04 -5.51 -1.98
N THR A 107 -34.86 -4.51 -1.69
CA THR A 107 -34.98 -3.93 -0.34
C THR A 107 -35.74 -4.87 0.58
N GLN A 108 -35.11 -5.27 1.69
CA GLN A 108 -35.82 -6.01 2.75
C GLN A 108 -36.71 -5.03 3.51
N ARG A 109 -37.98 -5.40 3.69
CA ARG A 109 -38.88 -4.63 4.55
C ARG A 109 -38.47 -4.87 6.01
N PRO A 110 -38.15 -3.83 6.79
CA PRO A 110 -37.87 -4.01 8.20
C PRO A 110 -39.09 -4.66 8.89
N PRO A 111 -38.87 -5.52 9.91
CA PRO A 111 -39.97 -6.18 10.61
C PRO A 111 -40.91 -5.13 11.23
N LYS A 112 -42.23 -5.33 11.08
CA LYS A 112 -43.27 -4.39 11.55
C LYS A 112 -43.12 -3.96 13.01
N ARG A 113 -42.54 -4.83 13.85
CA ARG A 113 -42.29 -4.58 15.27
C ARG A 113 -41.31 -3.43 15.53
N TYR A 114 -40.43 -3.13 14.58
CA TYR A 114 -39.37 -2.11 14.69
C TYR A 114 -39.58 -0.91 13.76
N SER A 115 -40.67 -0.86 12.99
CA SER A 115 -40.98 0.23 12.05
C SER A 115 -42.11 1.13 12.58
N GLY A 116 -41.93 2.45 12.54
CA GLY A 116 -42.98 3.44 12.84
C GLY A 116 -44.04 3.55 11.74
N GLN A 117 -44.94 4.55 11.86
CA GLN A 117 -46.01 4.81 10.87
C GLN A 117 -45.50 5.46 9.56
N ALA A 118 -44.27 5.95 9.53
CA ALA A 118 -43.70 6.57 8.34
C ALA A 118 -43.45 5.53 7.23
N PRO A 119 -43.76 5.84 5.96
CA PRO A 119 -43.39 4.98 4.84
C PRO A 119 -41.87 4.85 4.77
N ALA A 120 -41.38 3.64 4.48
CA ALA A 120 -39.96 3.40 4.28
C ALA A 120 -39.48 4.15 3.02
N TYR A 121 -38.28 4.74 3.07
CA TYR A 121 -37.64 5.31 1.89
C TYR A 121 -37.43 4.20 0.83
N THR A 122 -37.96 4.42 -0.36
CA THR A 122 -37.72 3.58 -1.54
C THR A 122 -37.14 4.46 -2.63
N PRO A 123 -35.95 4.16 -3.17
CA PRO A 123 -35.40 4.90 -4.30
C PRO A 123 -36.35 4.79 -5.49
N GLN A 124 -36.54 5.88 -6.23
CA GLN A 124 -37.48 5.89 -7.36
C GLN A 124 -36.89 5.22 -8.61
N SER A 125 -35.56 5.20 -8.72
CA SER A 125 -34.84 4.57 -9.84
C SER A 125 -33.54 3.91 -9.40
N ALA A 126 -33.04 2.98 -10.22
CA ALA A 126 -31.72 2.37 -10.03
C ALA A 126 -30.61 3.44 -10.07
N VAL A 127 -30.72 4.41 -10.98
CA VAL A 127 -29.78 5.54 -11.12
C VAL A 127 -29.70 6.33 -9.81
N GLU A 128 -30.83 6.72 -9.23
CA GLU A 128 -30.87 7.47 -7.98
C GLU A 128 -30.23 6.69 -6.83
N PHE A 129 -30.58 5.40 -6.70
CA PHE A 129 -30.04 4.53 -5.66
C PHE A 129 -28.50 4.42 -5.75
N TYR A 130 -27.99 4.06 -6.92
CA TYR A 130 -26.55 3.85 -7.09
C TYR A 130 -25.75 5.15 -7.06
N ARG A 131 -26.35 6.29 -7.39
CA ARG A 131 -25.71 7.60 -7.21
C ARG A 131 -25.41 7.89 -5.76
N VAL A 132 -26.37 7.61 -4.86
CA VAL A 132 -26.19 7.79 -3.41
C VAL A 132 -25.08 6.86 -2.90
N GLU A 133 -25.08 5.60 -3.33
CA GLU A 133 -24.00 4.66 -2.95
C GLU A 133 -22.64 5.08 -3.53
N PHE A 134 -22.58 5.60 -4.76
CA PHE A 134 -21.35 6.13 -5.36
C PHE A 134 -20.78 7.29 -4.54
N TYR A 135 -21.62 8.27 -4.18
CA TYR A 135 -21.20 9.38 -3.33
C TYR A 135 -20.74 8.91 -1.96
N ARG A 136 -21.42 7.92 -1.37
CA ARG A 136 -20.99 7.32 -0.11
C ARG A 136 -19.61 6.68 -0.22
N VAL A 137 -19.30 6.02 -1.33
CA VAL A 137 -17.95 5.47 -1.57
C VAL A 137 -16.92 6.60 -1.62
N LEU A 138 -17.17 7.67 -2.38
CA LEU A 138 -16.27 8.83 -2.46
C LEU A 138 -16.06 9.51 -1.10
N ASP A 139 -17.15 9.76 -0.37
CA ASP A 139 -17.14 10.39 0.96
C ASP A 139 -16.37 9.53 1.98
N THR A 140 -16.52 8.20 1.89
CA THR A 140 -15.77 7.25 2.73
C THR A 140 -14.28 7.33 2.42
N VAL A 141 -13.90 7.32 1.14
CA VAL A 141 -12.49 7.41 0.72
C VAL A 141 -11.87 8.73 1.17
N ASP A 142 -12.57 9.84 1.00
CA ASP A 142 -12.12 11.17 1.43
C ASP A 142 -11.85 11.23 2.94
N THR A 143 -12.78 10.68 3.73
CA THR A 143 -12.66 10.60 5.18
C THR A 143 -11.46 9.74 5.58
N GLN A 144 -11.30 8.56 4.97
CA GLN A 144 -10.20 7.63 5.30
C GLN A 144 -8.83 8.19 4.89
N ILE A 145 -8.74 8.89 3.76
CA ILE A 145 -7.51 9.59 3.35
C ILE A 145 -7.17 10.68 4.38
N SER A 146 -8.15 11.48 4.78
CA SER A 146 -7.95 12.56 5.74
C SER A 146 -7.50 12.02 7.11
N GLU A 147 -8.20 11.01 7.65
CA GLU A 147 -7.85 10.35 8.91
C GLU A 147 -6.45 9.73 8.89
N ARG A 148 -6.01 9.24 7.73
CA ARG A 148 -4.68 8.63 7.57
C ARG A 148 -3.56 9.66 7.48
N PHE A 149 -3.72 10.71 6.68
CA PHE A 149 -2.63 11.62 6.32
C PHE A 149 -2.62 12.95 7.09
N MET A 150 -3.74 13.37 7.66
CA MET A 150 -3.82 14.60 8.47
C MET A 150 -3.56 14.37 9.97
N GLN A 151 -2.79 13.32 10.28
CA GLN A 151 -2.46 12.99 11.66
C GLN A 151 -1.38 13.93 12.21
N PRO A 152 -1.44 14.32 13.51
CA PRO A 152 -0.46 15.19 14.13
C PRO A 152 0.99 14.68 13.97
N GLY A 153 1.19 13.36 14.00
CA GLY A 153 2.51 12.74 13.83
C GLY A 153 3.13 12.99 12.46
N ILE A 154 2.34 12.92 11.39
CA ILE A 154 2.81 13.21 10.02
C ILE A 154 3.16 14.69 9.88
N GLN A 155 2.37 15.57 10.51
CA GLN A 155 2.67 17.00 10.54
C GLN A 155 3.97 17.30 11.30
N THR A 156 4.22 16.63 12.43
CA THR A 156 5.51 16.72 13.13
C THR A 156 6.67 16.23 12.27
N LEU A 157 6.51 15.12 11.54
CA LEU A 157 7.53 14.61 10.63
C LEU A 157 7.81 15.58 9.48
N LYS A 158 6.76 16.21 8.91
CA LYS A 158 6.90 17.27 7.91
C LYS A 158 7.74 18.42 8.46
N GLU A 159 7.45 18.88 9.67
CA GLU A 159 8.19 19.98 10.29
C GLU A 159 9.66 19.63 10.53
N ILE A 160 9.93 18.40 10.97
CA ILE A 160 11.29 17.88 11.18
C ILE A 160 12.04 17.75 9.86
N GLU A 161 11.41 17.23 8.81
CA GLU A 161 12.02 17.17 7.49
C GLU A 161 12.31 18.58 6.96
N ASN A 162 11.41 19.53 7.17
CA ASN A 162 11.63 20.92 6.82
C ASN A 162 12.82 21.51 7.58
N THR A 163 13.09 21.13 8.83
CA THR A 163 14.31 21.58 9.52
C THR A 163 15.60 21.12 8.82
N LEU A 164 15.57 19.99 8.11
CA LEU A 164 16.70 19.52 7.30
C LEU A 164 16.77 20.26 5.95
N LEU A 165 15.63 20.49 5.29
CA LEU A 165 15.58 20.98 3.90
C LEU A 165 15.49 22.51 3.78
N THR A 166 14.80 23.19 4.69
CA THR A 166 14.56 24.65 4.62
C THR A 166 15.48 25.42 5.58
N PRO A 167 15.74 26.72 5.36
CA PRO A 167 16.65 27.50 6.20
C PRO A 167 16.16 27.71 7.64
N THR A 168 14.85 27.58 7.86
CA THR A 168 14.20 27.84 9.15
C THR A 168 14.01 26.53 9.90
N ALA A 169 14.78 26.34 10.98
CA ALA A 169 14.54 25.29 11.95
C ALA A 169 13.28 25.62 12.77
N ASN A 170 12.41 24.63 12.97
CA ASN A 170 11.28 24.72 13.90
C ASN A 170 11.67 24.05 15.22
N ASP A 171 12.11 24.85 16.18
CA ASP A 171 12.63 24.39 17.47
C ASP A 171 11.58 23.58 18.27
N ALA A 172 10.29 23.86 18.08
CA ALA A 172 9.21 23.15 18.77
C ALA A 172 9.10 21.67 18.36
N ALA A 173 9.31 21.36 17.07
CA ALA A 173 9.26 20.00 16.56
C ALA A 173 10.48 19.18 17.01
N ILE A 174 11.66 19.82 17.09
CA ILE A 174 12.91 19.21 17.54
C ILE A 174 12.80 18.78 19.00
N ARG A 175 12.25 19.64 19.87
CA ARG A 175 12.07 19.35 21.32
C ARG A 175 11.21 18.13 21.61
N ARG A 176 10.46 17.63 20.64
CA ARG A 176 9.66 16.40 20.79
C ARG A 176 10.53 15.14 20.82
N TYR A 177 11.76 15.22 20.32
CA TYR A 177 12.70 14.11 20.20
C TYR A 177 13.90 14.33 21.12
N PRO A 178 13.98 13.63 22.27
CA PRO A 178 15.05 13.82 23.24
C PRO A 178 16.44 13.42 22.70
N GLU A 179 16.49 12.66 21.62
CA GLU A 179 17.73 12.28 20.93
C GLU A 179 18.38 13.43 20.17
N LEU A 180 17.61 14.49 19.87
CA LEU A 180 18.09 15.65 19.12
C LEU A 180 18.44 16.79 20.07
N LYS A 181 19.72 17.18 20.09
CA LYS A 181 20.18 18.35 20.84
C LYS A 181 20.01 19.61 19.99
N GLU A 182 19.08 20.48 20.40
CA GLU A 182 18.71 21.70 19.68
C GLU A 182 19.93 22.58 19.32
N ASP A 183 20.79 22.87 20.30
CA ASP A 183 21.94 23.75 20.13
C ASP A 183 22.98 23.17 19.15
N ASP A 184 23.36 21.91 19.35
CA ASP A 184 24.34 21.22 18.49
C ASP A 184 23.78 21.05 17.07
N LEU A 185 22.53 20.62 16.94
CA LEU A 185 21.86 20.42 15.65
C LEU A 185 21.78 21.71 14.85
N ARG A 186 21.49 22.85 15.51
CA ARG A 186 21.41 24.16 14.85
C ARG A 186 22.74 24.56 14.22
N VAL A 187 23.85 24.39 14.94
CA VAL A 187 25.20 24.67 14.43
C VAL A 187 25.55 23.74 13.28
N GLN A 188 25.29 22.45 13.45
CA GLN A 188 25.58 21.44 12.42
C GLN A 188 24.76 21.64 11.15
N LEU A 189 23.47 21.94 11.26
CA LEU A 189 22.60 22.22 10.11
C LEU A 189 23.08 23.46 9.34
N ALA A 190 23.52 24.52 10.04
CA ALA A 190 24.08 25.71 9.40
C ALA A 190 25.35 25.38 8.60
N MET A 191 26.26 24.58 9.17
CA MET A 191 27.46 24.12 8.48
C MET A 191 27.15 23.18 7.31
N PHE A 192 26.23 22.25 7.51
CA PHE A 192 25.84 21.23 6.55
C PHE A 192 25.18 21.87 5.32
N LYS A 193 24.19 22.74 5.52
CA LYS A 193 23.49 23.44 4.42
C LYS A 193 24.38 24.41 3.64
N ARG A 194 25.40 24.97 4.28
CA ARG A 194 26.36 25.84 3.59
C ARG A 194 27.22 25.05 2.58
N LYS A 195 27.55 23.81 2.91
CA LYS A 195 28.43 22.96 2.10
C LYS A 195 27.64 22.09 1.11
N TYR A 196 26.47 21.60 1.50
CA TYR A 196 25.69 20.63 0.74
C TYR A 196 24.30 21.21 0.42
N LYS A 197 23.95 21.19 -0.87
CA LYS A 197 22.59 21.50 -1.33
C LYS A 197 21.79 20.21 -1.30
N VAL A 198 20.79 20.15 -0.43
CA VAL A 198 19.96 18.97 -0.19
C VAL A 198 18.53 19.32 -0.51
N SER A 199 17.92 18.56 -1.42
CA SER A 199 16.51 18.72 -1.81
C SER A 199 15.62 17.61 -1.25
N THR A 200 16.22 16.46 -0.96
CA THR A 200 15.54 15.29 -0.39
C THR A 200 16.33 14.69 0.77
N THR A 201 15.64 13.92 1.61
CA THR A 201 16.30 13.10 2.66
C THR A 201 17.31 12.12 2.06
N ALA A 202 17.06 11.61 0.85
CA ALA A 202 17.99 10.74 0.13
C ALA A 202 19.31 11.45 -0.24
N ASP A 203 19.25 12.72 -0.65
CA ASP A 203 20.44 13.53 -0.93
C ASP A 203 21.28 13.72 0.34
N ALA A 204 20.63 13.93 1.49
CA ALA A 204 21.32 14.05 2.78
C ALA A 204 22.03 12.74 3.15
N VAL A 205 21.38 11.60 2.92
CA VAL A 205 21.98 10.26 3.12
C VAL A 205 23.19 10.07 2.20
N HIS A 206 23.10 10.49 0.94
CA HIS A 206 24.22 10.40 -0.01
C HIS A 206 25.40 11.25 0.46
N ALA A 207 25.14 12.51 0.81
CA ALA A 207 26.16 13.42 1.33
C ALA A 207 26.86 12.83 2.56
N LEU A 208 26.11 12.29 3.53
CA LEU A 208 26.69 11.67 4.74
C LEU A 208 27.51 10.41 4.46
N LYS A 209 27.17 9.64 3.41
CA LYS A 209 27.91 8.43 3.03
C LYS A 209 29.24 8.72 2.34
N GLU A 210 29.33 9.81 1.57
CA GLU A 210 30.54 10.19 0.85
C GLU A 210 31.57 10.91 1.73
N MET A 211 31.20 11.30 2.95
CA MET A 211 32.10 12.00 3.86
C MET A 211 33.17 11.08 4.47
N PRO A 212 34.41 11.56 4.62
CA PRO A 212 35.40 10.94 5.49
C PRO A 212 34.88 10.81 6.94
N PRO A 213 35.30 9.79 7.70
CA PRO A 213 34.78 9.53 9.04
C PRO A 213 34.97 10.72 10.00
N GLU A 214 36.08 11.47 9.88
CA GLU A 214 36.36 12.64 10.70
C GLU A 214 35.38 13.78 10.43
N VAL A 215 35.04 13.99 9.15
CA VAL A 215 34.08 15.02 8.73
C VAL A 215 32.66 14.60 9.11
N ARG A 216 32.33 13.32 8.96
CA ARG A 216 31.03 12.79 9.35
C ARG A 216 30.80 12.91 10.86
N GLY A 217 31.84 12.75 11.67
CA GLY A 217 31.79 12.96 13.12
C GLY A 217 31.37 14.38 13.55
N LEU A 218 31.53 15.38 12.68
CA LEU A 218 31.05 16.76 12.93
C LEU A 218 29.53 16.90 12.78
N PHE A 219 28.86 15.91 12.19
CA PHE A 219 27.45 15.96 11.81
C PHE A 219 26.62 14.84 12.50
N ASP A 220 26.96 14.46 13.74
CA ASP A 220 26.30 13.39 14.49
C ASP A 220 24.81 13.65 14.73
N GLN A 221 24.42 14.91 15.02
CA GLN A 221 23.03 15.30 15.21
C GLN A 221 22.27 15.30 13.88
N VAL A 222 22.90 15.76 12.79
CA VAL A 222 22.31 15.68 11.44
C VAL A 222 22.14 14.23 11.01
N GLU A 223 23.10 13.36 11.32
CA GLU A 223 22.98 11.93 11.06
C GLU A 223 21.84 11.30 11.86
N THR A 224 21.69 11.66 13.14
CA THR A 224 20.59 11.20 13.99
C THR A 224 19.24 11.64 13.44
N LEU A 225 19.13 12.91 13.02
CA LEU A 225 17.94 13.47 12.37
C LEU A 225 17.58 12.72 11.07
N VAL A 226 18.57 12.49 10.20
CA VAL A 226 18.37 11.76 8.94
C VAL A 226 17.94 10.31 9.21
N ARG A 227 18.55 9.64 10.19
CA ARG A 227 18.14 8.29 10.59
C ARG A 227 16.69 8.26 11.09
N LEU A 228 16.30 9.23 11.90
CA LEU A 228 14.92 9.35 12.40
C LEU A 228 13.91 9.45 11.24
N LEU A 229 14.18 10.33 10.27
CA LEU A 229 13.34 10.51 9.09
C LEU A 229 13.28 9.25 8.22
N MET A 230 14.37 8.48 8.13
CA MET A 230 14.42 7.25 7.34
C MET A 230 13.72 6.05 8.00
N VAL A 231 13.53 6.08 9.33
CA VAL A 231 12.90 4.98 10.08
C VAL A 231 11.38 5.03 10.02
N VAL A 232 10.78 6.20 9.81
CA VAL A 232 9.32 6.35 9.81
C VAL A 232 8.80 6.36 8.36
N PRO A 233 8.33 5.22 7.83
CA PRO A 233 7.75 5.20 6.49
C PRO A 233 6.39 5.90 6.50
N ILE A 234 6.12 6.70 5.48
CA ILE A 234 4.80 7.33 5.28
C ILE A 234 3.70 6.32 4.91
N SER A 235 4.10 5.14 4.42
CA SER A 235 3.21 4.08 3.98
C SER A 235 3.52 2.77 4.70
N SER A 236 2.46 2.08 5.10
CA SER A 236 2.51 0.73 5.67
C SER A 236 2.84 -0.35 4.63
N ALA A 237 2.94 -0.01 3.34
CA ALA A 237 3.09 -0.97 2.24
C ALA A 237 4.30 -1.91 2.40
N GLU A 238 5.44 -1.45 2.93
CA GLU A 238 6.60 -2.32 3.19
C GLU A 238 6.31 -3.35 4.29
N ALA A 239 5.66 -2.92 5.38
CA ALA A 239 5.24 -3.81 6.45
C ALA A 239 4.16 -4.80 5.97
N GLU A 240 3.15 -4.32 5.25
CA GLU A 240 2.06 -5.15 4.69
C GLU A 240 2.58 -6.19 3.70
N ARG A 241 3.52 -5.83 2.83
CA ARG A 241 4.20 -6.81 1.94
C ARG A 241 4.90 -7.90 2.76
N SER A 242 5.57 -7.51 3.84
CA SER A 242 6.25 -8.44 4.74
C SER A 242 5.27 -9.38 5.46
N PHE A 243 4.16 -8.85 5.99
CA PHE A 243 3.11 -9.65 6.63
C PHE A 243 2.36 -10.55 5.65
N SER A 244 2.10 -10.08 4.43
CA SER A 244 1.52 -10.89 3.36
C SER A 244 2.44 -12.06 2.99
N GLY A 245 3.75 -11.79 2.87
CA GLY A 245 4.77 -12.81 2.72
C GLY A 245 4.75 -13.83 3.86
N LEU A 246 4.74 -13.36 5.11
CA LEU A 246 4.66 -14.22 6.29
C LEU A 246 3.40 -15.10 6.31
N ARG A 247 2.24 -14.55 5.91
CA ARG A 247 0.99 -15.32 5.85
C ARG A 247 1.05 -16.44 4.81
N ARG A 248 1.74 -16.23 3.69
CA ARG A 248 2.00 -17.28 2.69
C ARG A 248 2.98 -18.34 3.20
N LEU A 249 3.97 -17.93 4.01
CA LEU A 249 4.96 -18.84 4.56
C LEU A 249 4.44 -19.69 5.72
N LYS A 250 3.58 -19.11 6.58
CA LYS A 250 3.01 -19.74 7.77
C LYS A 250 1.68 -20.41 7.44
N THR A 251 1.76 -21.61 6.87
CA THR A 251 0.59 -22.46 6.61
C THR A 251 0.37 -23.47 7.73
N TRP A 252 -0.87 -23.96 7.87
CA TRP A 252 -1.25 -24.99 8.85
C TRP A 252 -0.40 -26.28 8.74
N LEU A 253 0.08 -26.60 7.54
CA LEU A 253 0.95 -27.75 7.27
C LEU A 253 2.40 -27.57 7.76
N ARG A 254 2.79 -26.36 8.20
CA ARG A 254 4.15 -26.02 8.67
C ARG A 254 4.18 -25.71 10.17
N SER A 255 3.49 -26.50 10.98
CA SER A 255 3.33 -26.30 12.43
C SER A 255 4.60 -26.54 13.25
N THR A 256 5.58 -27.27 12.74
CA THR A 256 6.83 -27.63 13.45
C THR A 256 8.00 -26.68 13.19
N MET A 257 7.78 -25.59 12.45
CA MET A 257 8.86 -24.66 12.08
C MET A 257 9.29 -23.77 13.25
N THR A 258 10.60 -23.73 13.54
CA THR A 258 11.15 -22.84 14.57
C THR A 258 11.19 -21.38 14.10
N GLN A 259 11.17 -20.44 15.06
CA GLN A 259 11.19 -19.00 14.76
C GLN A 259 12.43 -18.58 13.95
N LYS A 260 13.60 -19.16 14.25
CA LYS A 260 14.85 -18.88 13.52
C LYS A 260 14.72 -19.26 12.05
N ARG A 261 14.12 -20.42 11.75
CA ARG A 261 13.88 -20.87 10.37
C ARG A 261 12.82 -20.01 9.67
N LEU A 262 11.74 -19.66 10.37
CA LEU A 262 10.71 -18.76 9.84
C LEU A 262 11.30 -17.42 9.40
N ASN A 263 12.07 -16.78 10.28
CA ASN A 263 12.69 -15.48 10.01
C ASN A 263 13.64 -15.56 8.81
N GLY A 264 14.47 -16.60 8.73
CA GLY A 264 15.37 -16.81 7.59
C GLY A 264 14.62 -16.94 6.25
N ILE A 265 13.57 -17.77 6.22
CA ILE A 265 12.75 -17.95 5.01
C ILE A 265 11.98 -16.67 4.66
N ALA A 266 11.50 -15.93 5.66
CA ALA A 266 10.81 -14.65 5.46
C ALA A 266 11.71 -13.64 4.77
N VAL A 267 12.95 -13.49 5.20
CA VAL A 267 13.95 -12.62 4.56
C VAL A 267 14.18 -13.03 3.10
N CYS A 268 14.35 -14.33 2.83
CA CYS A 268 14.49 -14.86 1.48
C CYS A 268 13.26 -14.59 0.60
N HIS A 269 12.05 -14.73 1.13
CA HIS A 269 10.80 -14.53 0.39
C HIS A 269 10.50 -13.05 0.13
N ILE A 270 10.87 -12.14 1.03
CA ILE A 270 10.66 -10.71 0.87
C ILE A 270 11.69 -10.11 -0.09
N HIS A 271 12.94 -10.58 -0.04
CA HIS A 271 14.05 -10.08 -0.85
C HIS A 271 14.46 -11.07 -1.95
N GLN A 272 13.50 -11.53 -2.75
CA GLN A 272 13.74 -12.50 -3.82
C GLN A 272 14.77 -12.00 -4.83
N GLU A 273 14.67 -10.75 -5.28
CA GLU A 273 15.65 -10.17 -6.23
C GLU A 273 17.09 -10.20 -5.70
N ARG A 274 17.26 -9.94 -4.39
CA ARG A 274 18.59 -10.03 -3.76
C ARG A 274 19.03 -11.47 -3.57
N LEU A 275 18.11 -12.40 -3.35
CA LEU A 275 18.42 -13.82 -3.24
C LEU A 275 18.83 -14.40 -4.60
N ASP A 276 18.18 -13.97 -5.68
CA ASP A 276 18.47 -14.40 -7.04
C ASP A 276 19.80 -13.84 -7.56
N SER A 277 20.25 -12.69 -7.05
CA SER A 277 21.58 -12.16 -7.35
C SER A 277 22.73 -12.84 -6.59
N LEU A 278 22.43 -13.66 -5.58
CA LEU A 278 23.45 -14.40 -4.84
C LEU A 278 23.93 -15.63 -5.63
N LYS A 279 25.25 -15.83 -5.65
CA LYS A 279 25.87 -17.01 -6.25
C LYS A 279 25.65 -18.24 -5.37
N LYS A 280 24.65 -19.06 -5.75
CA LYS A 280 24.24 -20.27 -5.03
C LYS A 280 25.41 -21.26 -4.83
N GLN A 281 26.33 -21.34 -5.79
CA GLN A 281 27.52 -22.19 -5.73
C GLN A 281 28.48 -21.81 -4.60
N GLU A 282 28.79 -20.52 -4.45
CA GLU A 282 29.68 -20.03 -3.39
C GLU A 282 29.08 -20.29 -1.99
N ILE A 283 27.77 -20.11 -1.86
CA ILE A 283 27.05 -20.42 -0.61
C ILE A 283 27.10 -21.91 -0.29
N ALA A 284 26.91 -22.77 -1.30
CA ALA A 284 26.99 -24.23 -1.13
C ALA A 284 28.41 -24.67 -0.72
N GLN A 285 29.44 -24.10 -1.35
CA GLN A 285 30.84 -24.32 -0.99
C GLN A 285 31.12 -23.95 0.46
N GLN A 286 30.73 -22.75 0.90
CA GLN A 286 30.90 -22.32 2.29
C GLN A 286 30.16 -23.24 3.28
N TYR A 287 28.94 -23.65 2.95
CA TYR A 287 28.14 -24.55 3.80
C TYR A 287 28.81 -25.92 4.01
N VAL A 288 29.41 -26.46 2.94
CA VAL A 288 30.12 -27.74 2.95
C VAL A 288 31.48 -27.64 3.63
N GLN A 289 32.19 -26.54 3.44
CA GLN A 289 33.49 -26.32 4.09
C GLN A 289 33.39 -26.19 5.61
N GLY A 290 32.25 -25.75 6.15
CA GLY A 290 32.07 -25.48 7.59
C GLY A 290 31.94 -26.71 8.49
N VAL A 291 31.75 -27.93 7.96
CA VAL A 291 31.73 -29.17 8.75
C VAL A 291 32.35 -30.30 7.93
N GLU A 292 33.32 -31.01 8.49
CA GLU A 292 34.06 -32.08 7.81
C GLU A 292 33.14 -33.18 7.25
N ARG A 293 32.18 -33.65 8.07
CA ARG A 293 31.15 -34.62 7.63
C ARG A 293 30.31 -34.15 6.43
N ARG A 294 30.16 -32.83 6.22
CA ARG A 294 29.44 -32.31 5.05
C ARG A 294 30.30 -32.36 3.80
N ARG A 295 31.63 -32.26 3.92
CA ARG A 295 32.53 -32.52 2.79
C ARG A 295 32.33 -33.94 2.31
N ASP A 296 32.43 -34.93 3.19
CA ASP A 296 32.32 -36.33 2.78
C ASP A 296 30.99 -36.66 2.06
N VAL A 297 29.88 -36.01 2.46
CA VAL A 297 28.55 -36.24 1.87
C VAL A 297 28.29 -35.43 0.60
N PHE A 298 28.79 -34.19 0.52
CA PHE A 298 28.39 -33.23 -0.53
C PHE A 298 29.54 -32.82 -1.47
N TRP A 299 30.78 -33.28 -1.24
CA TRP A 299 31.97 -32.88 -2.00
C TRP A 299 31.85 -33.18 -3.51
N SER A 300 31.22 -34.31 -3.88
CA SER A 300 31.00 -34.68 -5.28
C SER A 300 29.98 -33.80 -6.03
N PHE A 301 29.16 -33.02 -5.33
CA PHE A 301 28.11 -32.19 -5.93
C PHE A 301 28.55 -30.74 -6.19
N ILE A 302 29.71 -30.34 -5.66
CA ILE A 302 30.21 -28.96 -5.73
C ILE A 302 31.32 -28.81 -6.80
N SER A 303 31.89 -29.93 -7.24
CA SER A 303 32.82 -30.00 -8.37
C SER A 303 32.05 -30.22 -9.68
N PHE A 304 31.58 -29.15 -10.31
CA PHE A 304 31.27 -29.13 -11.74
C PHE A 304 31.69 -27.78 -12.33
N ASP A 305 32.29 -27.86 -13.51
CA ASP A 305 32.92 -26.80 -14.32
C ASP A 305 32.12 -25.48 -14.44
#